data_AF-A0A929AQT1-F1
#
_entry.id   AF-A0A929AQT1-F1
#
_cell.length_a   1.000
_cell.length_b   1.000
_cell.length_c   1.000
_cell.angle_alpha   90.00
_cell.angle_beta   90.00
_cell.angle_gamma   90.00
#
_symmetry.space_group_name_H-M   'P 1'
#
loop_
_entity.id
_entity.type
_entity.pdbx_description
1 polymer ?
#
loop_
_entity_poly.entity_id
_entity_poly.type
_entity_poly.pdbx_seq_one_letter_code
_entity_poly.pdbx_strand_id
1 'polypeptide(L)'
;MTNKTFARSEPDEYSLNPNCDPSDAEHHHGNQLSAHTHVHDEESLRRIVNRLSRIEGHIRGIKTMVQESRPCPDVLVQIAAVRGALNRVARIILDEHLSECIGRAAQEGKIEVEIEELKAALDRFLP
;
A
#
# COMPACT_ATOMS: atom_id res chain seq x y z
N MET A 1 24.59 23.89 -33.03
CA MET A 1 24.04 22.52 -32.97
C MET A 1 22.84 22.55 -32.06
N THR A 2 21.67 22.49 -32.67
CA THR A 2 20.34 22.50 -32.06
C THR A 2 20.01 21.13 -31.48
N ASN A 3 19.33 21.12 -30.32
CA ASN A 3 18.32 20.16 -29.83
C ASN A 3 18.43 20.03 -28.30
N LYS A 4 17.35 19.91 -27.51
CA LYS A 4 15.90 20.02 -27.74
C LYS A 4 15.32 19.97 -26.32
N THR A 5 14.62 21.01 -25.92
CA THR A 5 13.79 21.05 -24.71
C THR A 5 12.79 19.89 -24.77
N PHE A 6 12.80 18.99 -23.78
CA PHE A 6 11.81 17.92 -23.68
C PHE A 6 10.69 18.33 -22.73
N ALA A 7 9.47 18.10 -23.20
CA ALA A 7 8.21 18.67 -22.76
C ALA A 7 7.79 18.29 -21.34
N ARG A 8 7.15 19.25 -20.66
CA ARG A 8 6.10 19.00 -19.67
C ARG A 8 4.90 18.39 -20.41
N SER A 9 4.46 17.21 -20.01
CA SER A 9 3.15 16.68 -20.41
C SER A 9 2.10 17.14 -19.39
N GLU A 10 1.07 17.81 -19.90
CA GLU A 10 -0.11 18.32 -19.21
C GLU A 10 -1.00 17.17 -18.68
N PRO A 11 -1.81 17.37 -17.62
CA PRO A 11 -2.84 16.41 -17.23
C PRO A 11 -4.10 16.57 -18.11
N ASP A 12 -4.61 15.44 -18.59
CA ASP A 12 -5.75 15.34 -19.49
C ASP A 12 -7.03 16.00 -18.94
N GLU A 13 -7.62 16.82 -19.80
CA GLU A 13 -8.84 17.61 -19.62
C GLU A 13 -10.07 16.69 -19.50
N TYR A 14 -10.74 16.72 -18.36
CA TYR A 14 -11.96 15.96 -18.10
C TYR A 14 -13.10 16.52 -18.97
N SER A 15 -13.54 15.74 -19.96
CA SER A 15 -14.67 16.11 -20.81
C SER A 15 -15.97 16.15 -19.99
N LEU A 16 -16.45 17.35 -19.69
CA LEU A 16 -17.75 17.58 -19.05
C LEU A 16 -18.87 17.20 -20.02
N ASN A 17 -19.63 16.15 -19.68
CA ASN A 17 -20.85 15.78 -20.41
C ASN A 17 -21.97 16.80 -20.10
N PRO A 18 -22.52 17.54 -21.09
CA PRO A 18 -23.37 18.71 -20.85
C PRO A 18 -24.84 18.40 -20.51
N ASN A 19 -25.18 17.14 -20.19
CA ASN A 19 -26.57 16.69 -20.04
C ASN A 19 -26.97 16.28 -18.60
N CYS A 20 -26.38 16.87 -17.56
CA CYS A 20 -26.86 16.65 -16.19
C CYS A 20 -27.90 17.71 -15.81
N ASP A 21 -29.12 17.23 -15.57
CA ASP A 21 -30.29 17.97 -15.09
C ASP A 21 -30.00 18.57 -13.68
N PRO A 22 -30.41 19.82 -13.34
CA PRO A 22 -29.97 20.49 -12.12
C PRO A 22 -30.61 19.99 -10.81
N SER A 23 -31.40 18.91 -10.82
CA SER A 23 -32.23 18.52 -9.66
C SER A 23 -31.79 17.25 -8.90
N ASP A 24 -30.72 16.56 -9.32
CA ASP A 24 -30.29 15.28 -8.72
C ASP A 24 -28.80 15.24 -8.30
N ALA A 25 -28.31 16.22 -7.54
CA ALA A 25 -26.91 16.27 -7.11
C ALA A 25 -26.73 16.25 -5.58
N GLU A 26 -27.48 15.42 -4.85
CA GLU A 26 -27.07 14.96 -3.52
C GLU A 26 -26.37 13.60 -3.62
N HIS A 27 -25.07 13.61 -3.94
CA HIS A 27 -24.19 12.46 -3.75
C HIS A 27 -22.85 12.89 -3.15
N HIS A 28 -22.88 13.26 -1.86
CA HIS A 28 -21.69 13.42 -1.04
C HIS A 28 -21.16 12.05 -0.58
N HIS A 29 -20.39 11.36 -1.41
CA HIS A 29 -19.47 10.31 -0.95
C HIS A 29 -18.14 10.37 -1.72
N GLY A 30 -17.27 11.26 -1.26
CA GLY A 30 -15.87 11.34 -1.66
C GLY A 30 -14.99 11.21 -0.42
N ASN A 31 -14.65 9.97 -0.07
CA ASN A 31 -13.68 9.58 0.94
C ASN A 31 -12.32 10.26 0.70
N GLN A 32 -12.10 11.45 1.26
CA GLN A 32 -10.77 12.03 1.42
C GLN A 32 -10.15 11.48 2.72
N LEU A 33 -9.79 10.19 2.71
CA LEU A 33 -8.73 9.72 3.59
C LEU A 33 -7.47 10.47 3.15
N SER A 34 -6.89 11.29 4.01
CA SER A 34 -5.58 11.87 3.75
C SER A 34 -4.62 10.69 3.55
N ALA A 35 -4.20 10.46 2.31
CA ALA A 35 -3.21 9.44 1.99
C ALA A 35 -1.88 9.94 2.54
N HIS A 36 -1.64 9.73 3.83
CA HIS A 36 -0.36 10.06 4.45
C HIS A 36 0.74 9.27 3.76
N THR A 37 1.69 9.98 3.15
CA THR A 37 2.88 9.36 2.57
C THR A 37 3.65 8.70 3.71
N HIS A 38 3.73 7.38 3.70
CA HIS A 38 4.53 6.61 4.64
C HIS A 38 6.01 6.98 4.47
N VAL A 39 6.65 7.57 5.49
CA VAL A 39 8.06 7.99 5.42
C VAL A 39 8.92 6.99 6.18
N HIS A 40 9.31 5.92 5.50
CA HIS A 40 10.32 5.02 6.06
C HIS A 40 11.68 5.74 6.07
N ASP A 41 12.43 5.62 7.17
CA ASP A 41 13.85 5.96 7.13
C ASP A 41 14.58 5.06 6.10
N GLU A 42 15.76 5.49 5.66
CA GLU A 42 16.50 4.81 4.60
C GLU A 42 16.85 3.35 4.97
N GLU A 43 17.09 3.08 6.25
CA GLU A 43 17.41 1.74 6.74
C GLU A 43 16.18 0.83 6.71
N SER A 44 15.05 1.31 7.22
CA SER A 44 13.76 0.61 7.20
C SER A 44 13.32 0.31 5.77
N LEU A 45 13.36 1.31 4.89
CA LEU A 45 13.00 1.16 3.48
C LEU A 45 13.82 0.02 2.85
N ARG A 46 15.14 0.05 3.03
CA ARG A 46 16.03 -0.98 2.52
C ARG A 46 15.73 -2.35 3.11
N ARG A 47 15.42 -2.44 4.41
CA ARG A 47 15.05 -3.70 5.08
C ARG A 47 13.73 -4.26 4.54
N ILE A 48 12.72 -3.44 4.34
CA ILE A 48 11.41 -3.84 3.79
C ILE A 48 11.57 -4.33 2.35
N VAL A 49 12.24 -3.55 1.49
CA VAL A 49 12.50 -3.93 0.09
C VAL A 49 13.24 -5.26 0.02
N ASN A 50 14.30 -5.45 0.80
CA ASN A 50 15.04 -6.72 0.84
C ASN A 50 14.19 -7.92 1.29
N ARG A 51 13.18 -7.71 2.15
CA ARG A 51 12.26 -8.78 2.56
C ARG A 51 11.27 -9.10 1.44
N LEU A 52 10.73 -8.08 0.79
CA LEU A 52 9.84 -8.24 -0.36
C LEU A 52 10.54 -8.96 -1.53
N SER A 53 11.79 -8.61 -1.85
CA SER A 53 12.56 -9.32 -2.89
C SER A 53 12.77 -10.80 -2.58
N ARG A 54 12.95 -11.17 -1.31
CA ARG A 54 13.03 -12.60 -0.91
C ARG A 54 11.68 -13.30 -1.05
N ILE A 55 10.59 -12.63 -0.67
CA ILE A 55 9.22 -13.15 -0.84
C ILE A 55 8.92 -13.40 -2.31
N GLU A 56 9.31 -12.47 -3.19
CA GLU A 56 9.18 -12.63 -4.64
C GLU A 56 9.93 -13.87 -5.13
N GLY A 57 11.16 -14.09 -4.67
CA GLY A 57 11.93 -15.29 -4.96
C GLY A 57 11.22 -16.59 -4.52
N HIS A 58 10.61 -16.60 -3.33
CA HIS A 58 9.81 -17.74 -2.88
C HIS A 58 8.58 -17.98 -3.76
N ILE A 59 7.87 -16.92 -4.18
CA ILE A 59 6.72 -17.05 -5.08
C ILE A 59 7.14 -17.64 -6.42
N ARG A 60 8.28 -17.21 -6.97
CA ARG A 60 8.85 -17.82 -8.18
C ARG A 60 9.16 -19.31 -7.97
N GLY A 61 9.73 -19.68 -6.82
CA GLY A 61 9.97 -21.08 -6.46
C GLY A 61 8.69 -21.92 -6.39
N ILE A 62 7.63 -21.40 -5.76
CA ILE A 62 6.32 -22.07 -5.71
C ILE A 62 5.77 -22.28 -7.12
N LYS A 63 5.87 -21.28 -7.99
CA LYS A 63 5.45 -21.41 -9.40
C LYS A 63 6.18 -22.57 -10.09
N THR A 64 7.49 -22.69 -9.91
CA THR A 64 8.28 -23.82 -10.44
C THR A 64 7.81 -25.15 -9.86
N MET A 65 7.57 -25.24 -8.55
CA MET A 65 7.08 -26.49 -7.94
C MET A 65 5.75 -26.97 -8.54
N VAL A 66 4.84 -26.04 -8.85
CA VAL A 66 3.56 -26.36 -9.51
C VAL A 66 3.80 -26.84 -10.94
N GLN A 67 4.66 -26.16 -11.70
CA GLN A 67 5.02 -26.57 -13.07
C GLN A 67 5.67 -27.95 -13.12
N GLU A 68 6.45 -28.30 -12.10
CA GLU A 68 7.08 -29.62 -11.93
C GLU A 68 6.13 -30.69 -11.37
N SER A 69 4.86 -30.37 -11.11
CA SER A 69 3.89 -31.29 -10.50
C SER A 69 4.37 -31.89 -9.17
N ARG A 70 5.05 -31.09 -8.33
CA ARG A 70 5.48 -31.48 -6.98
C ARG A 70 4.28 -31.84 -6.10
N PRO A 71 4.47 -32.68 -5.06
CA PRO A 71 3.39 -33.04 -4.15
C PRO A 71 2.70 -31.82 -3.53
N CYS A 72 1.37 -31.83 -3.51
CA CYS A 72 0.57 -30.74 -2.93
C CYS A 72 0.98 -30.35 -1.49
N PRO A 73 1.29 -31.29 -0.57
CA PRO A 73 1.72 -30.92 0.77
C PRO A 73 2.98 -30.04 0.78
N ASP A 74 3.95 -30.30 -0.10
CA ASP A 74 5.19 -29.54 -0.17
C ASP A 74 4.93 -28.11 -0.67
N VAL A 75 4.06 -27.97 -1.68
CA VAL A 75 3.63 -26.66 -2.21
C VAL A 75 2.91 -25.86 -1.11
N LEU A 76 2.03 -26.50 -0.34
CA LEU A 76 1.29 -25.85 0.75
C LEU A 76 2.24 -25.38 1.88
N VAL A 77 3.29 -26.13 2.19
CA VAL A 77 4.33 -25.71 3.15
C VAL A 77 5.03 -24.43 2.67
N GLN A 78 5.38 -24.34 1.39
CA GLN A 78 6.01 -23.13 0.85
C GLN A 78 5.05 -21.93 0.83
N ILE A 79 3.78 -22.14 0.49
CA ILE A 79 2.76 -21.08 0.59
C ILE A 79 2.63 -20.58 2.03
N ALA A 80 2.61 -21.50 3.02
CA ALA A 80 2.57 -21.12 4.42
C ALA A 80 3.81 -20.30 4.85
N ALA A 81 5.00 -20.65 4.34
CA ALA A 81 6.22 -19.88 4.58
C ALA A 81 6.15 -18.45 3.98
N VAL A 82 5.61 -18.31 2.77
CA VAL A 82 5.37 -17.00 2.13
C VAL A 82 4.37 -16.17 2.94
N ARG A 83 3.25 -16.76 3.36
CA ARG A 83 2.27 -16.08 4.22
C ARG A 83 2.91 -15.58 5.53
N GLY A 84 3.70 -16.43 6.19
CA GLY A 84 4.43 -16.03 7.39
C GLY A 84 5.45 -14.91 7.15
N ALA A 85 6.09 -14.89 5.98
CA ALA A 85 7.00 -13.80 5.59
C ALA A 85 6.26 -12.48 5.33
N LEU A 86 5.12 -12.52 4.64
CA LEU A 86 4.25 -11.37 4.41
C LEU A 86 3.74 -10.78 5.73
N ASN A 87 3.28 -11.63 6.65
CA ASN A 87 2.83 -11.18 7.98
C ASN A 87 3.94 -10.43 8.74
N ARG A 88 5.20 -10.87 8.63
CA ARG A 88 6.34 -10.17 9.24
C ARG A 88 6.62 -8.82 8.60
N VAL A 89 6.48 -8.70 7.28
CA VAL A 89 6.64 -7.41 6.58
C VAL A 89 5.53 -6.45 6.98
N ALA A 90 4.29 -6.91 6.96
CA ALA A 90 3.15 -6.09 7.34
C ALA A 90 3.24 -5.61 8.80
N ARG A 91 3.73 -6.46 9.71
CA ARG A 91 3.99 -6.08 11.10
C ARG A 91 5.01 -4.94 11.22
N ILE A 92 6.10 -4.98 10.46
CA ILE A 92 7.12 -3.92 10.47
C ILE A 92 6.51 -2.59 10.01
N ILE A 93 5.76 -2.60 8.91
CA ILE A 93 5.10 -1.41 8.37
C ILE A 93 4.11 -0.84 9.39
N LEU A 94 3.32 -1.70 10.03
CA LEU A 94 2.36 -1.29 11.05
C LEU A 94 3.04 -0.69 12.29
N ASP A 95 4.11 -1.31 12.80
CA ASP A 95 4.83 -0.81 13.97
C ASP A 95 5.44 0.58 13.70
N GLU A 96 5.94 0.81 12.49
CA GLU A 96 6.47 2.11 12.05
C GLU A 96 5.35 3.14 11.91
N HIS A 97 4.23 2.77 11.29
CA HIS A 97 3.04 3.62 11.18
C HIS A 97 2.54 4.09 12.55
N LEU A 98 2.41 3.16 13.50
CA LEU A 98 1.99 3.44 14.86
C LEU A 98 2.90 4.45 15.55
N SER A 99 4.22 4.26 15.41
CA SER A 99 5.22 5.12 16.05
C SER A 99 5.17 6.55 15.50
N GLU A 100 4.99 6.71 14.19
CA GLU A 100 4.90 8.01 13.53
C GLU A 100 3.57 8.72 13.77
N CYS A 101 2.44 8.03 13.56
CA CYS A 101 1.10 8.61 13.74
C CYS A 101 0.89 9.09 15.17
N ILE A 102 1.24 8.27 16.18
CA ILE A 102 1.13 8.68 17.58
C ILE A 102 2.07 9.85 17.89
N GLY A 103 3.31 9.82 17.38
CA GLY A 103 4.28 10.89 17.57
C GLY A 103 3.80 12.24 17.02
N ARG A 104 3.28 12.26 15.78
CA ARG A 104 2.72 13.47 15.15
C ARG A 104 1.44 13.92 15.81
N ALA A 105 0.52 12.99 16.08
CA ALA A 105 -0.75 13.28 16.73
C ALA A 105 -0.58 14.01 18.07
N ALA A 106 0.41 13.57 18.87
CA ALA A 106 0.74 14.19 20.14
C ALA A 106 1.32 15.61 19.98
N GLN A 107 2.03 15.89 18.89
CA GLN A 107 2.60 17.22 18.60
C GLN A 107 1.55 18.19 18.01
N GLU A 108 0.65 17.69 17.17
CA GLU A 108 -0.34 18.50 16.47
C GLU A 108 -1.68 18.63 17.20
N GLY A 109 -1.91 17.86 18.26
CA GLY A 109 -3.16 17.84 19.01
C GLY A 109 -4.35 17.24 18.24
N LYS A 110 -4.07 16.36 17.26
CA LYS A 110 -5.07 15.72 16.37
C LYS A 110 -5.19 14.21 16.61
N ILE A 111 -5.15 13.81 17.88
CA ILE A 111 -5.11 12.39 18.27
C ILE A 111 -6.31 11.61 17.77
N GLU A 112 -7.50 12.18 17.85
CA GLU A 112 -8.74 11.51 17.43
C GLU A 112 -8.75 11.17 15.93
N VAL A 113 -8.21 12.04 15.07
CA VAL A 113 -8.19 11.83 13.62
C VAL A 113 -7.23 10.71 13.23
N GLU A 114 -6.02 10.75 13.78
CA GLU A 114 -4.98 9.74 13.49
C GLU A 114 -5.36 8.36 14.06
N ILE A 115 -6.09 8.31 15.18
CA ILE A 115 -6.64 7.05 15.72
C ILE A 115 -7.70 6.46 14.79
N GLU A 116 -8.60 7.27 14.23
CA GLU A 116 -9.61 6.79 13.28
C GLU A 116 -8.99 6.24 11.99
N GLU A 117 -7.98 6.93 11.46
CA GLU A 117 -7.24 6.44 10.29
C GLU A 117 -6.50 5.13 10.57
N LEU A 118 -5.89 5.01 11.75
CA LEU A 118 -5.26 3.78 12.21
C LEU A 118 -6.27 2.63 12.32
N LYS A 119 -7.45 2.86 12.90
CA LYS A 119 -8.51 1.85 12.98
C LYS A 119 -8.93 1.38 11.60
N ALA A 120 -9.15 2.30 10.67
CA ALA A 120 -9.50 1.98 9.29
C ALA A 120 -8.40 1.17 8.57
N ALA A 121 -7.13 1.42 8.88
CA ALA A 121 -6.01 0.62 8.37
C ALA A 121 -5.99 -0.79 8.98
N LEU A 122 -6.23 -0.91 10.29
CA LEU A 122 -6.30 -2.19 11.00
C LEU A 122 -7.45 -3.07 10.52
N ASP A 123 -8.63 -2.49 10.26
CA ASP A 123 -9.79 -3.22 9.73
C ASP A 123 -9.53 -3.85 8.35
N ARG A 124 -8.64 -3.25 7.55
CA ARG A 124 -8.22 -3.83 6.26
C ARG A 124 -7.13 -4.88 6.40
N PHE A 125 -6.34 -4.79 7.47
CA PHE A 125 -5.20 -5.67 7.73
C PHE A 125 -5.60 -6.96 8.45
N LEU A 126 -6.57 -6.88 9.36
CA LEU A 126 -7.14 -7.99 10.10
C LEU A 126 -8.39 -8.48 9.34
N PRO A 127 -8.34 -9.64 8.65
CA PRO A 127 -9.49 -10.20 7.97
C PRO A 127 -10.54 -10.75 8.94
#